data_AF-A0A8B6GAR5-F1
#
_entry.id   AF-A0A8B6GAR5-F1
#
_cell.length_a   1.000
_cell.length_b   1.000
_cell.length_c   1.000
_cell.angle_alpha   90.00
_cell.angle_beta   90.00
_cell.angle_gamma   90.00
#
_symmetry.space_group_name_H-M   'P 1'
#
loop_
_entity.id
_entity.type
_entity.pdbx_description
1 polymer ?
#
loop_
_entity_poly.entity_id
_entity_poly.type
_entity_poly.pdbx_seq_one_letter_code
_entity_poly.pdbx_strand_id
1 'polypeptide(L)'
;MATRNAEPVYVVLIADNSVYWKRIRIKVLTTEVSAWTFTSRKTRSDAVSEDIKRKIYEYWISPDNSRPTANKNDIKRERLGPKIYTSHMKHVLEKTQTEVYISFKEKYPDLKISQRLFERLKPYFVVPVRPCDRETCC
;
A
#
# COMPACT_ATOMS: atom_id res chain seq x y z
N MET A 1 42.16 -34.60 5.03
CA MET A 1 42.79 -33.66 4.07
C MET A 1 41.89 -33.57 2.85
N ALA A 2 41.53 -32.46 2.23
CA ALA A 2 41.52 -31.03 2.51
C ALA A 2 40.94 -30.40 1.23
N THR A 3 39.95 -29.49 1.35
CA THR A 3 39.67 -28.34 0.45
C THR A 3 39.33 -28.64 -1.03
N ARG A 4 38.63 -27.85 -1.85
CA ARG A 4 37.84 -26.61 -1.81
C ARG A 4 37.36 -26.41 -3.26
N ASN A 5 36.26 -25.67 -3.44
CA ASN A 5 35.98 -24.73 -4.55
C ASN A 5 35.76 -25.27 -5.99
N ALA A 6 34.66 -24.84 -6.61
CA ALA A 6 34.64 -23.75 -7.61
C ALA A 6 33.49 -23.95 -8.62
N GLU A 7 32.72 -22.87 -8.82
CA GLU A 7 31.72 -22.71 -9.88
C GLU A 7 32.34 -22.79 -11.29
N PRO A 8 31.54 -22.98 -12.35
CA PRO A 8 31.82 -22.36 -13.62
C PRO A 8 30.79 -21.26 -13.92
N VAL A 9 31.29 -20.04 -13.92
CA VAL A 9 30.82 -18.91 -14.74
C VAL A 9 31.01 -19.26 -16.23
N TYR A 10 30.40 -18.47 -17.13
CA TYR A 10 30.56 -18.35 -18.60
C TYR A 10 29.29 -18.78 -19.37
N VAL A 11 28.73 -18.07 -20.35
CA VAL A 11 29.11 -16.89 -21.14
C VAL A 11 27.82 -16.32 -21.76
N VAL A 12 27.76 -15.01 -21.92
CA VAL A 12 26.73 -14.28 -22.68
C VAL A 12 26.83 -14.64 -24.16
N LEU A 13 25.75 -15.13 -24.77
CA LEU A 13 25.58 -15.13 -26.22
C LEU A 13 24.36 -14.29 -26.58
N ILE A 14 24.63 -13.13 -27.20
CA ILE A 14 23.67 -12.31 -27.91
C ILE A 14 23.49 -12.95 -29.29
N ALA A 15 22.33 -13.57 -29.52
CA ALA A 15 21.87 -14.00 -30.84
C ALA A 15 20.36 -13.70 -30.95
N ASP A 16 19.92 -13.42 -32.17
CA ASP A 16 18.77 -12.59 -32.52
C ASP A 16 17.45 -12.89 -31.77
N ASN A 17 17.05 -11.88 -31.00
CA ASN A 17 16.13 -12.00 -29.88
C ASN A 17 14.74 -11.40 -30.20
N SER A 18 14.17 -11.64 -31.38
CA SER A 18 12.78 -11.20 -31.66
C SER A 18 11.77 -12.35 -31.71
N VAL A 19 12.17 -13.51 -32.25
CA VAL A 19 11.30 -14.70 -32.35
C VAL A 19 11.33 -15.54 -31.07
N TYR A 20 12.48 -15.61 -30.41
CA TYR A 20 12.65 -16.36 -29.17
C TYR A 20 11.85 -15.75 -28.00
N TRP A 21 11.73 -14.41 -27.95
CA TRP A 21 10.95 -13.70 -26.93
C TRP A 21 9.43 -13.83 -27.10
N LYS A 22 8.94 -14.04 -28.34
CA LYS A 22 7.51 -14.33 -28.56
C LYS A 22 7.14 -15.71 -28.01
N ARG A 23 7.98 -16.73 -28.22
CA ARG A 23 7.72 -18.11 -27.74
C ARG A 23 7.85 -18.24 -26.22
N ILE A 24 8.78 -17.50 -25.60
CA ILE A 24 8.92 -17.47 -24.14
C ILE A 24 7.75 -16.72 -23.48
N ARG A 25 7.32 -15.57 -24.01
CA ARG A 25 6.18 -14.81 -23.44
C ARG A 25 4.89 -15.60 -23.43
N ILE A 26 4.60 -16.35 -24.50
CA ILE A 26 3.37 -17.16 -24.56
C ILE A 26 3.43 -18.29 -23.54
N LYS A 27 4.57 -19.00 -23.44
CA LYS A 27 4.77 -20.03 -22.41
C LYS A 27 4.64 -19.47 -20.99
N VAL A 28 5.22 -18.30 -20.72
CA VAL A 28 5.16 -17.62 -19.42
C VAL A 28 3.76 -17.11 -19.10
N LEU A 29 2.82 -16.98 -20.05
CA LEU A 29 1.42 -16.60 -19.81
C LEU A 29 0.48 -17.82 -19.67
N THR A 30 0.84 -18.97 -20.23
CA THR A 30 -0.01 -20.18 -20.28
C THR A 30 0.27 -21.20 -19.19
N THR A 31 1.40 -21.13 -18.47
CA THR A 31 1.69 -22.03 -17.34
C THR A 31 0.88 -21.63 -16.10
N GLU A 32 0.51 -22.54 -15.21
CA GLU A 32 -0.26 -22.23 -13.98
C GLU A 32 0.44 -21.23 -13.03
N VAL A 33 1.76 -21.04 -13.19
CA VAL A 33 2.60 -20.10 -12.42
C VAL A 33 2.79 -18.75 -13.15
N SER A 34 2.18 -18.59 -14.33
CA SER A 34 2.35 -17.43 -15.23
C SER A 34 2.02 -16.08 -14.60
N ALA A 35 0.95 -16.05 -13.82
CA ALA A 35 0.45 -14.84 -13.17
C ALA A 35 1.30 -14.42 -11.96
N TRP A 36 2.25 -15.25 -11.51
CA TRP A 36 2.93 -15.09 -10.21
C TRP A 36 4.28 -14.36 -10.25
N THR A 37 4.81 -14.08 -11.45
CA THR A 37 6.04 -13.28 -11.56
C THR A 37 5.84 -11.81 -11.19
N PHE A 38 4.58 -11.34 -11.16
CA PHE A 38 4.24 -10.00 -10.68
C PHE A 38 4.06 -9.93 -9.14
N THR A 39 3.74 -11.05 -8.47
CA THR A 39 3.32 -11.06 -7.06
C THR A 39 4.44 -11.28 -6.03
N SER A 40 5.69 -11.52 -6.43
CA SER A 40 6.77 -11.89 -5.49
C SER A 40 8.05 -11.05 -5.63
N ARG A 41 7.95 -9.76 -5.98
CA ARG A 41 9.11 -8.88 -5.77
C ARG A 41 9.39 -8.82 -4.26
N LYS A 42 10.57 -9.27 -3.84
CA LYS A 42 11.04 -9.13 -2.46
C LYS A 42 10.91 -7.67 -2.05
N THR A 43 10.07 -7.41 -1.07
CA THR A 43 9.97 -6.09 -0.45
C THR A 43 11.34 -5.71 0.09
N ARG A 44 11.76 -4.46 -0.12
CA ARG A 44 13.03 -3.99 0.44
C ARG A 44 13.00 -4.14 1.96
N SER A 45 14.14 -4.47 2.56
CA SER A 45 14.25 -4.73 4.00
C SER A 45 13.94 -3.50 4.87
N ASP A 46 14.05 -2.29 4.31
CA ASP A 46 13.70 -1.02 4.95
C ASP A 46 12.20 -0.70 4.87
N ALA A 47 11.39 -1.56 4.26
CA ALA A 47 9.96 -1.36 4.17
C ALA A 47 9.27 -1.53 5.53
N VAL A 48 8.26 -0.70 5.76
CA VAL A 48 7.39 -0.80 6.94
C VAL A 48 6.73 -2.17 6.98
N SER A 49 6.86 -2.85 8.13
CA SER A 49 6.22 -4.15 8.35
C SER A 49 4.70 -4.05 8.23
N GLU A 50 4.08 -5.15 7.86
CA GLU A 50 2.63 -5.19 7.66
C GLU A 50 1.85 -4.96 8.95
N ASP A 51 2.38 -5.42 10.09
CA ASP A 51 1.79 -5.18 11.41
C ASP A 51 1.71 -3.69 11.75
N ILE A 52 2.75 -2.93 11.41
CA ILE A 52 2.77 -1.49 11.62
C ILE A 52 1.75 -0.81 10.71
N LYS A 53 1.67 -1.22 9.44
CA LYS A 53 0.65 -0.69 8.50
C LYS A 53 -0.76 -0.95 9.01
N ARG A 54 -1.03 -2.15 9.52
CA ARG A 54 -2.33 -2.51 10.10
C ARG A 54 -2.66 -1.63 11.31
N LYS A 55 -1.73 -1.44 12.24
CA LYS A 55 -1.91 -0.53 13.38
C LYS A 55 -2.22 0.90 12.96
N ILE A 56 -1.51 1.43 11.96
CA ILE A 56 -1.76 2.77 11.42
C ILE A 56 -3.15 2.84 10.78
N TYR A 57 -3.53 1.82 10.01
CA TYR A 57 -4.84 1.74 9.37
C TYR A 57 -5.98 1.74 10.40
N GLU A 58 -5.89 0.90 11.42
CA GLU A 58 -6.84 0.84 12.54
C GLU A 58 -6.89 2.17 13.28
N TYR A 59 -5.74 2.82 13.51
CA TYR A 59 -5.69 4.10 14.19
C TYR A 59 -6.42 5.21 13.41
N TRP A 60 -6.29 5.26 12.08
CA TRP A 60 -7.02 6.22 11.25
C TRP A 60 -8.54 6.05 11.35
N ILE A 61 -9.01 4.80 11.47
CA ILE A 61 -10.45 4.45 11.49
C ILE A 61 -11.04 4.53 12.91
N SER A 62 -10.19 4.61 13.94
CA SER A 62 -10.61 4.75 15.33
C SER A 62 -11.63 5.88 15.49
N PRO A 63 -12.72 5.68 16.26
CA PRO A 63 -13.80 6.65 16.40
C PRO A 63 -13.33 8.01 16.93
N ASP A 64 -12.22 8.05 17.67
CA ASP A 64 -11.63 9.29 18.19
C ASP A 64 -10.97 10.16 17.09
N ASN A 65 -10.67 9.57 15.93
CA ASN A 65 -9.89 10.19 14.86
C ASN A 65 -10.74 10.43 13.61
N SER A 66 -11.62 9.49 13.27
CA SER A 66 -12.53 9.65 12.15
C SER A 66 -13.90 9.03 12.41
N ARG A 67 -14.94 9.63 11.81
CA ARG A 67 -16.30 9.10 11.84
C ARG A 67 -16.79 8.73 10.45
N PRO A 68 -17.53 7.61 10.31
CA PRO A 68 -18.17 7.28 9.04
C PRO A 68 -19.32 8.25 8.73
N THR A 69 -19.46 8.64 7.47
CA THR A 69 -20.59 9.46 7.00
C THR A 69 -21.78 8.57 6.64
N ALA A 70 -22.98 8.91 7.13
CA ALA A 70 -24.18 8.08 6.94
C ALA A 70 -24.84 8.19 5.55
N ASN A 71 -24.43 9.16 4.72
CA ASN A 71 -25.09 9.43 3.45
C ASN A 71 -24.59 8.50 2.32
N LYS A 72 -25.51 8.03 1.47
CA LYS A 72 -25.19 7.18 0.31
C LYS A 72 -24.31 7.88 -0.73
N ASN A 73 -24.41 9.21 -0.82
CA ASN A 73 -23.53 10.03 -1.67
C ASN A 73 -22.09 10.11 -1.13
N ASP A 74 -21.88 9.60 0.08
CA ASP A 74 -20.60 9.56 0.76
C ASP A 74 -19.95 8.19 0.71
N ILE A 75 -20.10 7.49 -0.42
CA ILE A 75 -19.32 6.29 -0.74
C ILE A 75 -18.14 6.69 -1.62
N LYS A 76 -16.91 6.28 -1.24
CA LYS A 76 -15.70 6.45 -2.05
C LYS A 76 -15.31 5.12 -2.68
N ARG A 77 -14.96 5.17 -3.97
CA ARG A 77 -14.59 3.99 -4.76
C ARG A 77 -13.10 4.05 -5.12
N GLU A 78 -12.42 2.93 -4.95
CA GLU A 78 -11.07 2.71 -5.44
C GLU A 78 -11.08 1.62 -6.51
N ARG A 79 -10.35 1.82 -7.60
CA ARG A 79 -10.26 0.86 -8.70
C ARG A 79 -9.13 -0.11 -8.43
N LEU A 80 -9.45 -1.40 -8.25
CA LEU A 80 -8.45 -2.46 -8.10
C LEU A 80 -8.01 -3.04 -9.46
N GLY A 81 -8.88 -2.98 -10.47
CA GLY A 81 -8.62 -3.55 -11.78
C GLY A 81 -9.62 -3.10 -12.85
N PRO A 82 -9.62 -3.73 -14.04
CA PRO A 82 -10.64 -3.48 -15.06
C PRO A 82 -12.03 -3.82 -14.54
N LYS A 83 -12.92 -2.82 -14.44
CA LYS A 83 -14.31 -2.95 -13.96
C LYS A 83 -14.47 -3.49 -12.52
N ILE A 84 -13.38 -3.68 -11.76
CA ILE A 84 -13.40 -4.13 -10.36
C ILE A 84 -13.11 -2.93 -9.44
N TYR A 85 -14.03 -2.68 -8.51
CA TYR A 85 -13.97 -1.55 -7.59
C TYR A 85 -14.26 -1.98 -6.16
N THR A 86 -13.52 -1.40 -5.22
CA THR A 86 -13.85 -1.47 -3.79
C THR A 86 -14.56 -0.20 -3.39
N SER A 87 -15.70 -0.36 -2.71
CA SER A 87 -16.50 0.75 -2.17
C SER A 87 -16.39 0.77 -0.65
N HIS A 88 -16.07 1.93 -0.09
CA HIS A 88 -16.12 2.17 1.34
C HIS A 88 -16.88 3.47 1.63
N MET A 89 -17.55 3.52 2.78
CA MET A 89 -18.12 4.77 3.29
C MET A 89 -16.98 5.76 3.54
N LYS A 90 -17.21 7.05 3.27
CA LYS A 90 -16.26 8.10 3.60
C LYS A 90 -16.18 8.20 5.11
N HIS A 91 -14.96 8.40 5.58
CA HIS A 91 -14.67 8.74 6.96
C HIS A 91 -14.20 10.19 7.00
N VAL A 92 -14.86 11.02 7.80
CA VAL A 92 -14.46 12.42 8.00
C VAL A 92 -13.56 12.46 9.23
N LEU A 93 -12.41 13.14 9.11
CA LEU A 93 -11.51 13.34 10.24
C LEU A 93 -12.11 14.31 11.25
N GLU A 94 -12.05 14.01 12.54
CA GLU A 94 -12.47 14.95 13.59
C GLU A 94 -11.37 15.95 13.96
N LYS A 95 -10.11 15.55 13.77
CA LYS A 95 -8.90 16.29 14.12
C LYS A 95 -8.08 16.64 12.88
N THR A 96 -7.12 17.55 13.02
CA THR A 96 -6.17 17.80 11.93
C THR A 96 -5.24 16.61 11.75
N GLN A 97 -4.73 16.40 10.53
CA GLN A 97 -3.82 15.27 10.26
C GLN A 97 -2.57 15.30 11.15
N THR A 98 -2.09 16.51 11.47
CA THR A 98 -0.97 16.73 12.38
C THR A 98 -1.30 16.31 13.81
N GLU A 99 -2.47 16.68 14.35
CA GLU A 99 -2.93 16.26 15.68
C GLU A 99 -3.09 14.74 15.78
N VAL A 100 -3.62 14.10 14.74
CA VAL A 100 -3.74 12.63 14.68
C VAL A 100 -2.35 11.99 14.73
N TYR A 101 -1.35 12.56 14.04
CA TYR A 101 0.01 12.05 14.09
C TYR A 101 0.69 12.26 15.46
N ILE A 102 0.48 13.41 16.11
CA ILE A 102 1.02 13.68 17.44
C ILE A 102 0.45 12.68 18.46
N SER A 103 -0.87 12.51 18.48
CA SER A 103 -1.54 11.53 19.36
C SER A 103 -1.11 10.09 19.06
N PHE A 104 -0.84 9.75 17.79
CA PHE A 104 -0.30 8.45 17.42
C PHE A 104 1.08 8.19 18.02
N LYS A 105 1.97 9.21 17.99
CA LYS A 105 3.30 9.13 18.60
C LYS A 105 3.24 8.97 20.11
N GLU A 106 2.33 9.66 20.77
CA GLU A 106 2.11 9.55 22.22
C GLU A 106 1.62 8.16 22.60
N LYS A 107 0.72 7.57 21.81
CA LYS A 107 0.18 6.22 22.05
C LYS A 107 1.17 5.10 21.72
N TYR A 108 2.06 5.32 20.75
CA TYR A 108 3.03 4.32 20.30
C TYR A 108 4.46 4.91 20.22
N PRO A 109 5.08 5.25 21.36
CA PRO A 109 6.39 5.91 21.39
C PRO A 109 7.52 5.06 20.77
N ASP A 110 7.39 3.73 20.82
CA ASP A 110 8.39 2.81 20.28
C ASP A 110 8.42 2.77 18.74
N LEU A 111 7.33 3.19 18.09
CA LEU A 111 7.20 3.14 16.64
C LEU A 111 7.87 4.36 15.98
N LYS A 112 9.05 4.13 15.38
CA LYS A 112 9.80 5.14 14.63
C LYS A 112 9.22 5.33 13.22
N ILE A 113 8.16 6.12 13.11
CA ILE A 113 7.52 6.47 11.84
C ILE A 113 7.59 8.00 11.64
N SER A 114 7.88 8.43 10.42
CA SER A 114 7.83 9.85 10.04
C SER A 114 6.41 10.28 9.69
N GLN A 115 6.08 11.56 9.90
CA GLN A 115 4.76 12.11 9.60
C GLN A 115 4.34 11.86 8.14
N ARG A 116 5.24 12.12 7.20
CA ARG A 116 4.99 11.91 5.76
C ARG A 116 4.65 10.45 5.44
N LEU A 117 5.31 9.50 6.10
CA LEU A 117 5.05 8.08 5.92
C LEU A 117 3.69 7.69 6.52
N PHE A 118 3.36 8.21 7.70
CA PHE A 118 2.08 8.01 8.36
C PHE A 118 0.90 8.53 7.51
N GLU A 119 1.01 9.76 7.00
CA GLU A 119 0.02 10.37 6.11
C GLU A 119 -0.12 9.64 4.77
N ARG A 120 0.98 9.08 4.24
CA ARG A 120 0.94 8.24 3.04
C ARG A 120 0.20 6.93 3.25
N LEU A 121 0.21 6.40 4.48
CA LEU A 121 -0.51 5.18 4.86
C LEU A 121 -1.96 5.45 5.28
N LYS A 122 -2.46 6.68 5.07
CA LYS A 122 -3.86 7.03 5.28
C LYS A 122 -4.77 6.24 4.33
N PRO A 123 -5.84 5.59 4.82
CA PRO A 123 -6.80 4.90 3.97
C PRO A 123 -7.45 5.84 2.96
N TYR A 124 -7.70 5.33 1.74
CA TYR A 124 -8.20 6.17 0.65
C TYR A 124 -9.56 6.82 0.96
N PHE A 125 -10.40 6.20 1.78
CA PHE A 125 -11.75 6.67 2.13
C PHE A 125 -11.78 7.64 3.32
N VAL A 126 -10.65 7.88 3.99
CA VAL A 126 -10.53 8.90 5.04
C VAL A 126 -10.24 10.26 4.41
N VAL A 127 -11.10 11.23 4.69
CA VAL A 127 -11.13 12.55 4.04
C VAL A 127 -11.07 13.63 5.13
N PRO A 128 -10.32 14.73 4.92
CA PRO A 128 -10.39 15.87 5.83
C PRO A 128 -11.79 16.51 5.84
N VAL A 129 -12.13 17.17 6.95
CA VAL A 129 -13.34 17.99 7.07
C VAL A 129 -13.38 19.02 5.93
N ARG A 130 -14.51 19.11 5.21
CA ARG A 130 -14.68 20.18 4.23
C ARG A 130 -14.93 21.50 4.95
N PRO A 131 -14.55 22.65 4.39
CA PRO A 131 -14.91 23.95 4.97
C PRO A 131 -16.41 24.09 5.21
N CYS A 132 -17.25 23.54 4.32
CA CYS A 132 -18.72 23.53 4.46
C CYS A 132 -19.23 22.66 5.62
N ASP A 133 -18.44 21.69 6.08
CA ASP A 133 -18.80 20.84 7.23
C ASP A 133 -18.38 21.50 8.56
N ARG A 134 -17.61 22.59 8.52
CA ARG A 134 -17.29 23.40 9.69
C ARG A 134 -18.49 24.30 9.96
N GLU A 135 -19.24 24.00 11.00
CA GLU A 135 -20.23 24.94 11.54
C GLU A 135 -19.49 26.17 12.08
N THR A 136 -19.26 27.16 11.23
CA THR A 136 -18.88 28.51 11.67
C THR A 136 -20.18 29.27 11.93
N CYS A 137 -20.56 29.44 13.20
CA CYS A 137 -21.57 30.43 13.55
C CYS A 137 -21.14 31.81 13.02
N CYS A 138 -22.02 32.44 12.26
CA CYS A 138 -21.98 33.87 11.98
C CYS A 138 -22.59 34.62 13.17
#